data_AF-A0AAV9QJI1-F1
#
_entry.id   AF-A0AAV9QJI1-F1
#
_cell.length_a   1.000
_cell.length_b   1.000
_cell.length_c   1.000
_cell.angle_alpha   90.00
_cell.angle_beta   90.00
_cell.angle_gamma   90.00
#
_symmetry.space_group_name_H-M   'P 1'
#
loop_
_entity.id
_entity.type
_entity.pdbx_description
1 polymer ?
#
loop_
_entity_poly.entity_id
_entity_poly.type
_entity_poly.pdbx_seq_one_letter_code
_entity_poly.pdbx_strand_id
1 'polypeptide(L)'
;MKIRSVDSMFDVLANPLEFLYLKFRLRHPVLTLTAATTWLIPLSTIFTPSTLSVRSLLHESSDLLQVPQRQNNDSQLTILTTDNGSSWIYFGTSTTFLKVANLNIQQGNVLPVSFELSSQNLTYSLSFYGPALHCTEPDNTTTTTIRNGLSDYMNQTGNMIYWAGFVPQSDFGPDTINATFFEALIDGKGQYNFSTPNLGLQAPSNGPAKVYHMMYFSDNMTAIPAGDWAYRVAECSLYNASYDARFELNSNGQQVVTANRQVLDGIEAVQYLPTNFTVDQAAERFNAQAFMQAFGYYASGTTTIEIDGNNFTPGSSVQVNPVLGAAISGTMYSDPTYSTTWDEFTAALESLFQNFTLSYRYGNMEFSHVTTQATLRQALNTFTYAPRALFISYGIAVLLAALCLSLGLVAMFGNRVSYTNNFSTILRVTRDSAFSALIEDDEDANGADPLPKHVADVMVTFVDQGDNVGSGDSAAGMRVLR
;
A
#
# COMPACT_ATOMS: atom_id res chain seq x y z
N MET A 1 0.53 47.11 61.72
CA MET A 1 0.26 47.03 60.27
C MET A 1 -0.93 47.93 59.97
N LYS A 2 -0.95 48.66 58.84
CA LYS A 2 -2.12 49.48 58.50
C LYS A 2 -3.30 48.57 58.16
N ILE A 3 -4.53 48.96 58.52
CA ILE A 3 -5.75 48.19 58.19
C ILE A 3 -5.84 47.94 56.68
N ARG A 4 -5.58 48.95 55.85
CA ARG A 4 -5.54 48.80 54.38
C ARG A 4 -4.53 47.75 53.89
N SER A 5 -3.41 47.59 54.58
CA SER A 5 -2.42 46.57 54.21
C SER A 5 -2.88 45.16 54.56
N VAL A 6 -3.74 45.00 55.57
CA VAL A 6 -4.36 43.71 55.93
C VAL A 6 -5.49 43.40 54.95
N ASP A 7 -6.32 44.38 54.58
CA ASP A 7 -7.36 44.21 53.56
C ASP A 7 -6.78 43.76 52.21
N SER A 8 -5.66 44.35 51.78
CA SER A 8 -4.93 43.92 50.57
C SER A 8 -4.52 42.43 50.60
N MET A 9 -4.27 41.85 51.79
CA MET A 9 -3.97 40.42 51.93
C MET A 9 -5.20 39.53 51.73
N PHE A 10 -6.39 40.01 52.09
CA PHE A 10 -7.66 39.30 51.87
C PHE A 10 -8.14 39.47 50.42
N ASP A 11 -7.90 40.64 49.82
CA ASP A 11 -8.40 40.98 48.49
C ASP A 11 -7.56 40.40 47.34
N VAL A 12 -6.31 39.97 47.58
CA VAL A 12 -5.40 39.40 46.55
C VAL A 12 -5.98 38.17 45.82
N LEU A 13 -6.91 37.44 46.45
CA LEU A 13 -7.59 36.29 45.83
C LEU A 13 -8.75 36.71 44.90
N ALA A 14 -9.31 37.91 45.10
CA ALA A 14 -10.40 38.46 44.29
C ALA A 14 -9.91 39.49 43.25
N ASN A 15 -8.79 40.16 43.52
CA ASN A 15 -8.24 41.23 42.71
C ASN A 15 -6.75 41.00 42.41
N PRO A 16 -6.37 40.63 41.16
CA PRO A 16 -4.99 40.35 40.81
C PRO A 16 -4.13 41.63 40.73
N LEU A 17 -4.73 42.83 40.77
CA LEU A 17 -3.98 44.08 40.77
C LEU A 17 -3.24 44.31 42.10
N GLU A 18 -3.65 43.65 43.18
CA GLU A 18 -2.96 43.70 44.48
C GLU A 18 -1.54 43.10 44.41
N PHE A 19 -1.24 42.25 43.42
CA PHE A 19 0.13 41.76 43.17
C PHE A 19 1.11 42.88 42.76
N LEU A 20 0.63 44.02 42.26
CA LEU A 20 1.46 45.16 41.90
C LEU A 20 2.00 45.91 43.14
N TYR A 21 1.46 45.65 44.33
CA TYR A 21 1.93 46.26 45.56
C TYR A 21 3.24 45.60 46.04
N LEU A 22 4.39 46.14 45.61
CA LEU A 22 5.73 45.60 45.89
C LEU A 22 6.00 45.32 47.38
N LYS A 23 5.47 46.15 48.29
CA LYS A 23 5.63 45.95 49.74
C LYS A 23 4.93 44.69 50.25
N PHE A 24 3.81 44.30 49.65
CA PHE A 24 3.09 43.08 49.98
C PHE A 24 3.87 41.85 49.48
N ARG A 25 4.33 41.89 48.22
CA ARG A 25 5.10 40.82 47.57
C ARG A 25 6.38 40.42 48.33
N LEU A 26 7.11 41.41 48.85
CA LEU A 26 8.37 41.21 49.57
C LEU A 26 8.17 40.80 51.04
N ARG A 27 7.07 41.21 51.67
CA ARG A 27 6.82 40.99 53.10
C ARG A 27 6.04 39.71 53.40
N HIS A 28 5.26 39.21 52.44
CA HIS A 28 4.41 38.02 52.60
C HIS A 28 4.58 37.03 51.41
N PRO A 29 5.76 36.38 51.29
CA PRO A 29 6.09 35.56 50.12
C PRO A 29 5.24 34.28 50.01
N VAL A 30 4.89 33.64 51.13
CA VAL A 30 4.07 32.41 51.14
C VAL A 30 2.65 32.70 50.64
N LEU A 31 2.04 33.77 51.13
CA LEU A 31 0.71 34.20 50.72
C LEU A 31 0.68 34.64 49.24
N THR A 32 1.75 35.30 48.79
CA THR A 32 1.91 35.68 47.37
C THR A 32 1.97 34.44 46.48
N LEU A 33 2.70 33.40 46.89
CA LEU A 33 2.83 32.16 46.13
C LEU A 33 1.50 31.40 46.05
N THR A 34 0.77 31.27 47.16
CA THR A 34 -0.53 30.58 47.18
C THR A 34 -1.58 31.33 46.37
N ALA A 35 -1.61 32.66 46.46
CA ALA A 35 -2.47 33.49 45.63
C ALA A 35 -2.08 33.36 44.15
N ALA A 36 -0.80 33.42 43.81
CA ALA A 36 -0.34 33.25 42.42
C ALA A 36 -0.70 31.87 41.86
N THR A 37 -0.54 30.80 42.62
CA THR A 37 -0.99 29.46 42.20
C THR A 37 -2.50 29.39 41.98
N THR A 38 -3.28 30.07 42.82
CA THR A 38 -4.75 30.11 42.70
C THR A 38 -5.18 30.79 41.40
N TRP A 39 -4.50 31.87 41.01
CA TRP A 39 -4.73 32.56 39.74
C TRP A 39 -4.21 31.82 38.50
N LEU A 40 -3.21 30.93 38.66
CA LEU A 40 -2.66 30.13 37.56
C LEU A 40 -3.43 28.82 37.29
N ILE A 41 -4.15 28.29 38.28
CA ILE A 41 -4.96 27.06 38.12
C ILE A 41 -5.96 27.18 36.95
N PRO A 42 -6.74 28.26 36.80
CA PRO A 42 -7.65 28.43 35.66
C PRO A 42 -6.97 28.52 34.29
N LEU A 43 -5.70 28.92 34.19
CA LEU A 43 -4.98 28.94 32.91
C LEU A 43 -4.64 27.53 32.42
N SER A 44 -4.44 26.58 33.33
CA SER A 44 -4.19 25.18 32.98
C SER A 44 -5.39 24.50 32.32
N THR A 45 -6.62 24.99 32.60
CA THR A 45 -7.84 24.44 32.01
C THR A 45 -8.15 25.03 30.62
N ILE A 46 -7.46 26.11 30.22
CA ILE A 46 -7.63 26.73 28.90
C ILE A 46 -7.11 25.80 27.78
N PHE A 47 -6.01 25.10 28.04
CA PHE A 47 -5.51 24.04 27.16
C PHE A 47 -6.20 22.73 27.50
N THR A 48 -7.45 22.58 27.09
CA THR A 48 -8.18 21.33 27.37
C THR A 48 -7.47 20.16 26.69
N PRO A 49 -7.06 19.12 27.45
CA PRO A 49 -6.31 17.97 26.92
C PRO A 49 -7.11 17.14 25.89
N SER A 50 -8.38 17.45 25.66
CA SER A 50 -9.28 16.78 24.71
C SER A 50 -9.36 17.44 23.32
N THR A 51 -8.63 18.53 23.06
CA THR A 51 -8.70 19.24 21.77
C THR A 51 -7.80 18.68 20.68
N LEU A 52 -6.84 17.83 21.04
CA LEU A 52 -5.88 17.21 20.14
C LEU A 52 -6.10 15.70 20.15
N SER A 53 -6.54 15.14 19.02
CA SER A 53 -6.69 13.69 18.86
C SER A 53 -5.73 13.16 17.81
N VAL A 54 -5.05 12.04 18.12
CA VAL A 54 -4.20 11.34 17.16
C VAL A 54 -5.10 10.46 16.30
N ARG A 55 -5.07 10.66 14.98
CA ARG A 55 -5.75 9.80 14.02
C ARG A 55 -4.73 9.29 13.02
N SER A 56 -4.83 7.99 12.70
CA SER A 56 -4.10 7.42 11.57
C SER A 56 -4.78 7.87 10.29
N LEU A 57 -4.07 8.67 9.49
CA LEU A 57 -4.54 9.14 8.19
C LEU A 57 -3.62 8.60 7.11
N LEU A 58 -4.21 8.20 5.99
CA LEU A 58 -3.46 7.72 4.83
C LEU A 58 -2.91 8.93 4.07
N HIS A 59 -1.60 8.98 3.92
CA HIS A 59 -0.88 10.01 3.19
C HIS A 59 -0.34 9.42 1.89
N GLU A 60 -0.49 10.17 0.80
CA GLU A 60 0.07 9.83 -0.51
C GLU A 60 1.25 10.77 -0.79
N SER A 61 2.43 10.21 -1.01
CA SER A 61 3.63 10.94 -1.45
C SER A 61 4.07 10.43 -2.81
N SER A 62 4.55 11.31 -3.68
CA SER A 62 5.18 10.92 -4.95
C SER A 62 6.69 11.10 -4.83
N ASP A 63 7.42 9.99 -4.80
CA ASP A 63 8.87 10.00 -4.62
C ASP A 63 9.57 9.25 -5.76
N LEU A 64 10.81 9.63 -6.07
CA LEU A 64 11.63 8.95 -7.05
C LEU A 64 12.29 7.74 -6.38
N LEU A 65 11.99 6.54 -6.89
CA LEU A 65 12.46 5.28 -6.34
C LEU A 65 13.31 4.52 -7.36
N GLN A 66 14.38 3.87 -6.88
CA GLN A 66 15.12 2.90 -7.67
C GLN A 66 14.42 1.55 -7.58
N VAL A 67 13.92 1.05 -8.70
CA VAL A 67 13.28 -0.26 -8.79
C VAL A 67 14.20 -1.26 -9.51
N PRO A 68 14.35 -2.49 -9.00
CA PRO A 68 15.16 -3.51 -9.63
C PRO A 68 14.54 -3.98 -10.95
N GLN A 69 15.35 -4.09 -11.99
CA GLN A 69 14.97 -4.73 -13.25
C GLN A 69 16.17 -5.39 -13.92
N ARG A 70 15.92 -6.47 -14.66
CA ARG A 70 16.89 -7.06 -15.57
C ARG A 70 16.87 -6.31 -16.91
N GLN A 71 18.04 -6.15 -17.51
CA GLN A 71 18.17 -5.58 -18.85
C GLN A 71 17.76 -6.60 -19.92
N ASN A 72 17.19 -6.12 -21.03
CA ASN A 72 16.72 -6.99 -22.11
C ASN A 72 17.85 -7.53 -22.99
N ASN A 73 19.01 -6.87 -22.96
CA ASN A 73 20.20 -7.13 -23.78
C ASN A 73 21.30 -7.88 -23.02
N ASP A 74 20.96 -8.68 -22.02
CA ASP A 74 21.95 -9.49 -21.31
C ASP A 74 22.56 -10.54 -22.26
N SER A 75 23.80 -10.30 -22.68
CA SER A 75 24.50 -11.12 -23.67
C SER A 75 25.08 -12.41 -23.07
N GLN A 76 25.19 -12.52 -21.74
CA GLN A 76 25.86 -13.64 -21.08
C GLN A 76 25.04 -14.93 -21.12
N LEU A 77 23.74 -14.81 -21.37
CA LEU A 77 22.80 -15.92 -21.23
C LEU A 77 22.48 -16.63 -22.55
N THR A 78 22.81 -16.04 -23.70
CA THR A 78 22.30 -16.51 -25.01
C THR A 78 23.29 -16.40 -26.18
N ILE A 79 24.42 -15.70 -26.03
CA ILE A 79 25.34 -15.42 -27.14
C ILE A 79 26.69 -16.14 -27.03
N LEU A 80 27.13 -16.71 -28.15
CA LEU A 80 28.54 -17.03 -28.42
C LEU A 80 29.02 -16.31 -29.69
N THR A 81 30.33 -16.20 -29.88
CA THR A 81 30.94 -15.75 -31.14
C THR A 81 31.51 -16.92 -31.90
N THR A 82 31.38 -16.94 -33.22
CA THR A 82 32.16 -17.86 -34.08
C THR A 82 33.66 -17.72 -33.82
N ASP A 83 34.44 -18.80 -33.96
CA ASP A 83 35.91 -18.78 -33.80
C ASP A 83 36.60 -17.74 -34.70
N ASN A 84 36.01 -17.46 -35.87
CA ASN A 84 36.51 -16.46 -36.83
C ASN A 84 36.02 -15.02 -36.53
N GLY A 85 35.23 -14.82 -35.48
CA GLY A 85 34.65 -13.52 -35.11
C GLY A 85 33.67 -12.92 -36.13
N SER A 86 33.17 -13.72 -37.08
CA SER A 86 32.33 -13.27 -38.20
C SER A 86 30.83 -13.22 -37.90
N SER A 87 30.34 -13.94 -36.89
CA SER A 87 28.91 -13.99 -36.57
C SER A 87 28.66 -14.26 -35.09
N TRP A 88 27.52 -13.77 -34.61
CA TRP A 88 26.95 -14.12 -33.31
C TRP A 88 26.15 -15.41 -33.45
N ILE A 89 26.33 -16.34 -32.51
CA ILE A 89 25.69 -17.65 -32.50
C ILE A 89 24.74 -17.71 -31.32
N TYR A 90 23.51 -18.14 -31.59
CA TYR A 90 22.57 -18.56 -30.56
C TYR A 90 22.91 -19.99 -30.11
N PHE A 91 23.32 -20.16 -28.85
CA PHE A 91 23.74 -21.47 -28.34
C PHE A 91 22.64 -22.23 -27.59
N GLY A 92 21.52 -21.58 -27.28
CA GLY A 92 20.37 -22.19 -26.62
C GLY A 92 19.82 -21.37 -25.45
N THR A 93 18.76 -21.87 -24.84
CA THR A 93 18.13 -21.23 -23.67
C THR A 93 18.87 -21.58 -22.39
N SER A 94 19.15 -20.59 -21.55
CA SER A 94 19.79 -20.83 -20.25
C SER A 94 18.84 -21.48 -19.25
N THR A 95 19.40 -22.13 -18.21
CA THR A 95 18.62 -22.71 -17.10
C THR A 95 17.83 -21.64 -16.32
N THR A 96 18.27 -20.38 -16.35
CA THR A 96 17.54 -19.25 -15.76
C THR A 96 16.21 -19.02 -16.45
N PHE A 97 16.18 -18.98 -17.80
CA PHE A 97 14.93 -18.85 -18.56
C PHE A 97 13.97 -19.99 -18.27
N LEU A 98 14.46 -21.24 -18.28
CA LEU A 98 13.66 -22.43 -17.98
C LEU A 98 13.09 -22.40 -16.55
N LYS A 99 13.92 -22.02 -15.57
CA LYS A 99 13.48 -21.90 -14.17
C LYS A 99 12.38 -20.86 -14.01
N VAL A 100 12.55 -19.66 -14.58
CA VAL A 100 11.54 -18.59 -14.52
C VAL A 100 10.25 -19.04 -15.21
N ALA A 101 10.35 -19.64 -16.41
CA ALA A 101 9.20 -20.14 -17.15
C ALA A 101 8.43 -21.19 -16.33
N ASN A 102 9.12 -22.17 -15.75
CA ASN A 102 8.47 -23.20 -14.93
C ASN A 102 7.74 -22.63 -13.71
N LEU A 103 8.37 -21.71 -12.98
CA LEU A 103 7.74 -21.05 -11.83
C LEU A 103 6.53 -20.22 -12.26
N ASN A 104 6.65 -19.50 -13.38
CA ASN A 104 5.56 -18.68 -13.91
C ASN A 104 4.36 -19.52 -14.37
N ILE A 105 4.60 -20.67 -15.00
CA ILE A 105 3.55 -21.62 -15.41
C ILE A 105 2.78 -22.14 -14.19
N GLN A 106 3.51 -22.57 -13.15
CA GLN A 106 2.91 -23.07 -11.91
C GLN A 106 2.11 -22.00 -11.15
N GLN A 107 2.61 -20.76 -11.11
CA GLN A 107 1.92 -19.67 -10.42
C GLN A 107 0.74 -19.12 -11.22
N GLY A 108 0.80 -19.18 -12.56
CA GLY A 108 -0.19 -18.60 -13.47
C GLY A 108 -0.25 -17.06 -13.44
N ASN A 109 0.67 -16.41 -12.74
CA ASN A 109 0.75 -14.96 -12.60
C ASN A 109 2.22 -14.50 -12.58
N VAL A 110 2.44 -13.19 -12.62
CA VAL A 110 3.79 -12.60 -12.50
C VAL A 110 4.43 -13.03 -11.17
N LEU A 111 5.65 -13.55 -11.24
CA LEU A 111 6.42 -13.96 -10.08
C LEU A 111 6.63 -12.79 -9.10
N PRO A 112 6.80 -13.06 -7.79
CA PRO A 112 7.07 -12.01 -6.81
C PRO A 112 8.21 -11.10 -7.25
N VAL A 113 7.90 -9.81 -7.38
CA VAL A 113 8.88 -8.78 -7.72
C VAL A 113 9.80 -8.60 -6.51
N SER A 114 11.11 -8.52 -6.74
CA SER A 114 12.05 -8.24 -5.66
C SER A 114 11.83 -6.84 -5.14
N PHE A 115 11.59 -6.70 -3.84
CA PHE A 115 11.48 -5.37 -3.26
C PHE A 115 11.95 -5.31 -1.82
N GLU A 116 12.94 -4.44 -1.59
CA GLU A 116 13.55 -4.22 -0.28
C GLU A 116 12.71 -3.33 0.64
N LEU A 117 11.74 -2.54 0.13
CA LEU A 117 10.88 -1.69 0.98
C LEU A 117 9.55 -2.35 1.35
N SER A 118 9.58 -3.62 1.76
CA SER A 118 8.41 -4.48 2.05
C SER A 118 7.42 -3.97 3.13
N SER A 119 7.62 -2.77 3.67
CA SER A 119 6.82 -2.21 4.76
C SER A 119 5.76 -1.19 4.31
N GLN A 120 5.71 -0.80 3.03
CA GLN A 120 4.84 0.29 2.57
C GLN A 120 4.03 -0.10 1.31
N ASN A 121 2.84 0.50 1.16
CA ASN A 121 2.03 0.33 -0.04
C ASN A 121 2.60 1.24 -1.13
N LEU A 122 2.98 0.67 -2.26
CA LEU A 122 3.65 1.36 -3.36
C LEU A 122 2.92 1.10 -4.67
N THR A 123 2.76 2.15 -5.46
CA THR A 123 2.25 2.03 -6.83
C THR A 123 3.19 2.76 -7.79
N TYR A 124 3.60 2.11 -8.88
CA TYR A 124 4.44 2.73 -9.90
C TYR A 124 4.17 2.12 -11.27
N SER A 125 4.58 2.84 -12.32
CA SER A 125 4.42 2.40 -13.70
C SER A 125 5.76 2.45 -14.44
N LEU A 126 5.95 1.51 -15.36
CA LEU A 126 7.14 1.39 -16.20
C LEU A 126 6.73 1.00 -17.61
N SER A 127 7.35 1.65 -18.59
CA SER A 127 7.19 1.30 -20.00
C SER A 127 8.48 0.67 -20.53
N PHE A 128 8.36 -0.43 -21.25
CA PHE A 128 9.52 -1.14 -21.81
C PHE A 128 9.17 -1.94 -23.07
N TYR A 129 10.18 -2.24 -23.88
CA TYR A 129 10.05 -3.18 -25.00
C TYR A 129 10.47 -4.59 -24.58
N GLY A 130 9.77 -5.59 -25.08
CA GLY A 130 10.07 -6.99 -24.80
C GLY A 130 9.29 -7.96 -25.68
N PRO A 131 9.58 -9.26 -25.59
CA PRO A 131 8.89 -10.27 -26.38
C PRO A 131 7.45 -10.48 -25.90
N ALA A 132 6.57 -10.73 -26.86
CA ALA A 132 5.18 -11.09 -26.67
C ALA A 132 4.82 -12.27 -27.56
N LEU A 133 3.83 -13.04 -27.12
CA LEU A 133 3.19 -14.06 -27.94
C LEU A 133 1.91 -13.47 -28.53
N HIS A 134 1.67 -13.75 -29.81
CA HIS A 134 0.40 -13.48 -30.44
C HIS A 134 -0.13 -14.73 -31.13
N CYS A 135 -1.32 -15.17 -30.74
CA CYS A 135 -1.96 -16.38 -31.25
C CYS A 135 -3.06 -16.03 -32.26
N THR A 136 -2.95 -16.59 -33.46
CA THR A 136 -3.94 -16.43 -34.54
C THR A 136 -4.28 -17.77 -35.17
N GLU A 137 -5.38 -17.84 -35.92
CA GLU A 137 -5.66 -19.03 -36.72
C GLU A 137 -4.62 -19.15 -37.86
N PRO A 138 -4.03 -20.34 -38.09
CA PRO A 138 -3.12 -20.57 -39.20
C PRO A 138 -3.82 -20.44 -40.56
N ASP A 139 -3.03 -20.39 -41.63
CA ASP A 139 -3.53 -20.49 -42.99
C ASP A 139 -4.27 -21.83 -43.24
N ASN A 140 -5.17 -21.83 -44.22
CA ASN A 140 -6.00 -22.99 -44.52
C ASN A 140 -5.15 -24.23 -44.89
N THR A 141 -4.04 -24.03 -45.62
CA THR A 141 -3.14 -25.12 -46.01
C THR A 141 -2.48 -25.77 -44.79
N THR A 142 -1.86 -25.00 -43.89
CA THR A 142 -1.30 -25.52 -42.64
C THR A 142 -2.34 -26.22 -41.78
N THR A 143 -3.53 -25.62 -41.66
CA THR A 143 -4.64 -26.20 -40.90
C THR A 143 -5.06 -27.57 -41.47
N THR A 144 -5.17 -27.70 -42.79
CA THR A 144 -5.49 -28.98 -43.43
C THR A 144 -4.39 -30.02 -43.26
N THR A 145 -3.12 -29.64 -43.36
CA THR A 145 -1.98 -30.53 -43.16
C THR A 145 -1.99 -31.14 -41.76
N ILE A 146 -2.16 -30.31 -40.73
CA ILE A 146 -2.23 -30.77 -39.33
C ILE A 146 -3.42 -31.71 -39.10
N ARG A 147 -4.60 -31.36 -39.64
CA ARG A 147 -5.81 -32.18 -39.52
C ARG A 147 -5.67 -33.54 -40.21
N ASN A 148 -5.07 -33.59 -41.40
CA ASN A 148 -4.88 -34.83 -42.15
C ASN A 148 -3.95 -35.79 -41.41
N GLY A 149 -2.79 -35.30 -40.94
CA GLY A 149 -1.85 -36.14 -40.19
C GLY A 149 -2.46 -36.67 -38.88
N LEU A 150 -3.31 -35.88 -38.24
CA LEU A 150 -4.03 -36.30 -37.04
C LEU A 150 -5.07 -37.38 -37.35
N SER A 151 -5.83 -37.23 -38.45
CA SER A 151 -6.77 -38.25 -38.92
C SER A 151 -6.04 -39.57 -39.24
N ASP A 152 -4.88 -39.50 -39.89
CA ASP A 152 -4.03 -40.66 -40.15
C ASP A 152 -3.60 -41.37 -38.86
N TYR A 153 -3.20 -40.60 -37.83
CA TYR A 153 -2.83 -41.13 -36.51
C TYR A 153 -4.01 -41.85 -35.84
N MET A 154 -5.18 -41.21 -35.79
CA MET A 154 -6.37 -41.76 -35.13
C MET A 154 -6.83 -43.05 -35.83
N ASN A 155 -6.78 -43.08 -37.16
CA ASN A 155 -7.16 -44.26 -37.95
C ASN A 155 -6.18 -45.44 -37.74
N GLN A 156 -4.90 -45.17 -37.54
CA GLN A 156 -3.89 -46.22 -37.34
C GLN A 156 -3.87 -46.78 -35.92
N THR A 157 -4.02 -45.91 -34.90
CA THR A 157 -3.83 -46.31 -33.49
C THR A 157 -5.14 -46.57 -32.75
N GLY A 158 -6.25 -46.01 -33.22
CA GLY A 158 -7.51 -45.99 -32.47
C GLY A 158 -7.49 -45.06 -31.25
N ASN A 159 -6.42 -44.28 -31.05
CA ASN A 159 -6.30 -43.30 -29.96
C ASN A 159 -6.61 -41.89 -30.45
N MET A 160 -7.22 -41.08 -29.59
CA MET A 160 -7.55 -39.70 -29.89
C MET A 160 -6.56 -38.75 -29.20
N ILE A 161 -6.05 -37.75 -29.92
CA ILE A 161 -5.29 -36.66 -29.32
C ILE A 161 -6.29 -35.54 -28.99
N TYR A 162 -6.52 -35.29 -27.71
CA TYR A 162 -7.39 -34.18 -27.27
C TYR A 162 -6.71 -32.83 -27.44
N TRP A 163 -5.42 -32.75 -27.09
CA TRP A 163 -4.62 -31.55 -27.23
C TRP A 163 -3.20 -31.91 -27.62
N ALA A 164 -2.58 -31.08 -28.45
CA ALA A 164 -1.14 -31.11 -28.66
C ALA A 164 -0.59 -29.70 -28.82
N GLY A 165 0.56 -29.47 -28.20
CA GLY A 165 1.44 -28.33 -28.48
C GLY A 165 2.75 -28.82 -29.07
N PHE A 166 3.25 -28.14 -30.10
CA PHE A 166 4.56 -28.45 -30.67
C PHE A 166 5.19 -27.25 -31.38
N VAL A 167 6.52 -27.25 -31.44
CA VAL A 167 7.30 -26.30 -32.24
C VAL A 167 7.59 -26.93 -33.60
N PRO A 168 7.23 -26.28 -34.72
CA PRO A 168 7.53 -26.80 -36.05
C PRO A 168 9.04 -26.71 -36.33
N GLN A 169 9.59 -27.74 -37.00
CA GLN A 169 11.00 -27.79 -37.43
C GLN A 169 11.15 -27.42 -38.91
N SER A 170 12.38 -27.34 -39.42
CA SER A 170 12.65 -26.90 -40.80
C SER A 170 11.98 -27.71 -41.91
N ASP A 171 11.63 -28.97 -41.64
CA ASP A 171 10.99 -29.90 -42.56
C ASP A 171 9.47 -30.00 -42.38
N PHE A 172 8.88 -29.16 -41.52
CA PHE A 172 7.43 -29.13 -41.29
C PHE A 172 6.67 -28.87 -42.59
N GLY A 173 5.81 -29.81 -42.96
CA GLY A 173 5.05 -29.76 -44.19
C GLY A 173 4.12 -30.98 -44.36
N PRO A 174 3.40 -31.06 -45.49
CA PRO A 174 2.44 -32.13 -45.75
C PRO A 174 3.06 -33.53 -45.79
N ASP A 175 4.34 -33.64 -46.16
CA ASP A 175 5.03 -34.93 -46.24
C ASP A 175 5.56 -35.42 -44.88
N THR A 176 5.71 -34.52 -43.90
CA THR A 176 6.26 -34.82 -42.57
C THR A 176 5.19 -34.94 -41.49
N ILE A 177 4.06 -34.23 -41.64
CA ILE A 177 2.93 -34.29 -40.70
C ILE A 177 2.04 -35.49 -41.03
N ASN A 178 2.36 -36.64 -40.45
CA ASN A 178 1.63 -37.91 -40.62
C ASN A 178 1.45 -38.62 -39.25
N ALA A 179 0.99 -39.88 -39.25
CA ALA A 179 0.82 -40.64 -38.02
C ALA A 179 2.11 -40.78 -37.20
N THR A 180 3.27 -41.01 -37.85
CA THR A 180 4.55 -41.19 -37.14
C THR A 180 5.05 -39.91 -36.50
N PHE A 181 4.70 -38.73 -37.06
CA PHE A 181 4.93 -37.45 -36.41
C PHE A 181 4.21 -37.36 -35.06
N PHE A 182 2.93 -37.74 -35.01
CA PHE A 182 2.15 -37.68 -33.78
C PHE A 182 2.56 -38.76 -32.77
N GLU A 183 2.94 -39.96 -33.22
CA GLU A 183 3.56 -40.97 -32.36
C GLU A 183 4.85 -40.46 -31.72
N ALA A 184 5.73 -39.84 -32.52
CA ALA A 184 6.98 -39.25 -32.05
C ALA A 184 6.76 -38.13 -31.02
N LEU A 185 5.69 -37.34 -31.20
CA LEU A 185 5.31 -36.28 -30.26
C LEU A 185 4.82 -36.87 -28.92
N ILE A 186 4.04 -37.96 -28.95
CA ILE A 186 3.49 -38.63 -27.76
C ILE A 186 4.58 -39.38 -26.98
N ASP A 187 5.42 -40.16 -27.68
CA ASP A 187 6.49 -40.94 -27.06
C ASP A 187 7.60 -40.07 -26.45
N GLY A 188 7.52 -38.75 -26.68
CA GLY A 188 8.57 -37.81 -26.34
C GLY A 188 9.87 -38.09 -27.08
N LYS A 189 9.82 -38.84 -28.18
CA LYS A 189 10.97 -39.28 -28.97
C LYS A 189 10.79 -38.76 -30.39
N GLY A 190 11.46 -37.67 -30.74
CA GLY A 190 11.40 -37.15 -32.09
C GLY A 190 11.99 -35.76 -32.21
N GLN A 191 12.24 -35.34 -33.45
CA GLN A 191 12.76 -34.00 -33.77
C GLN A 191 11.79 -32.87 -33.38
N TYR A 192 10.51 -33.20 -33.19
CA TYR A 192 9.44 -32.26 -32.88
C TYR A 192 9.10 -32.19 -31.38
N ASN A 193 9.77 -33.02 -30.55
CA ASN A 193 9.72 -32.88 -29.09
C ASN A 193 10.83 -31.92 -28.63
N PHE A 194 10.41 -30.81 -28.03
CA PHE A 194 11.28 -29.72 -27.62
C PHE A 194 12.03 -29.99 -26.30
N SER A 195 12.39 -31.25 -26.01
CA SER A 195 12.97 -31.68 -24.72
C SER A 195 14.48 -31.42 -24.58
N THR A 196 15.15 -30.91 -25.62
CA THR A 196 16.58 -30.55 -25.56
C THR A 196 16.77 -29.02 -25.58
N PRO A 197 17.37 -28.41 -24.54
CA PRO A 197 17.55 -26.96 -24.44
C PRO A 197 18.46 -26.32 -25.51
N ASN A 198 19.19 -27.14 -26.28
CA ASN A 198 20.22 -26.68 -27.23
C ASN A 198 19.78 -26.78 -28.70
N LEU A 199 18.62 -27.39 -28.98
CA LEU A 199 18.05 -27.37 -30.33
C LEU A 199 17.27 -26.06 -30.49
N GLY A 200 17.78 -25.17 -31.35
CA GLY A 200 17.19 -23.87 -31.60
C GLY A 200 15.75 -23.99 -32.12
N LEU A 201 14.99 -22.90 -31.96
CA LEU A 201 13.73 -22.70 -32.69
C LEU A 201 14.06 -22.64 -34.19
N GLN A 202 13.94 -23.74 -34.91
CA GLN A 202 14.22 -23.75 -36.35
C GLN A 202 12.92 -23.63 -37.12
N ALA A 203 12.54 -22.40 -37.48
CA ALA A 203 11.30 -22.14 -38.19
C ALA A 203 11.35 -22.73 -39.62
N PRO A 204 10.27 -23.37 -40.12
CA PRO A 204 10.16 -23.89 -41.49
C PRO A 204 10.10 -22.78 -42.55
N SER A 205 9.82 -21.55 -42.13
CA SER A 205 9.67 -20.37 -42.95
C SER A 205 10.51 -19.22 -42.38
N ASN A 206 11.03 -18.33 -43.23
CA ASN A 206 11.63 -17.03 -42.86
C ASN A 206 10.57 -16.09 -42.25
N GLY A 207 9.93 -16.53 -41.17
CA GLY A 207 8.86 -15.85 -40.48
C GLY A 207 9.06 -15.94 -38.97
N PRO A 208 8.16 -15.36 -38.18
CA PRO A 208 8.29 -15.32 -36.74
C PRO A 208 8.41 -16.72 -36.14
N ALA A 209 9.21 -16.84 -35.07
CA ALA A 209 9.29 -18.07 -34.30
C ALA A 209 7.90 -18.44 -33.77
N LYS A 210 7.49 -19.70 -33.90
CA LYS A 210 6.10 -20.08 -33.60
C LYS A 210 5.97 -21.43 -32.90
N VAL A 211 4.86 -21.58 -32.19
CA VAL A 211 4.40 -22.82 -31.55
C VAL A 211 2.96 -23.04 -32.04
N TYR A 212 2.67 -24.25 -32.50
CA TYR A 212 1.31 -24.63 -32.82
C TYR A 212 0.65 -25.29 -31.62
N HIS A 213 -0.60 -24.90 -31.37
CA HIS A 213 -1.49 -25.59 -30.46
C HIS A 213 -2.70 -26.10 -31.23
N MET A 214 -3.05 -27.35 -31.02
CA MET A 214 -4.29 -27.92 -31.51
C MET A 214 -5.08 -28.50 -30.36
N MET A 215 -6.38 -28.27 -30.38
CA MET A 215 -7.28 -28.82 -29.37
C MET A 215 -8.58 -29.30 -30.02
N TYR A 216 -9.08 -30.38 -29.47
CA TYR A 216 -10.40 -30.87 -29.75
C TYR A 216 -11.45 -29.92 -29.16
N PHE A 217 -12.38 -29.46 -30.00
CA PHE A 217 -13.44 -28.53 -29.63
C PHE A 217 -14.75 -28.94 -30.31
N SER A 218 -15.73 -29.36 -29.50
CA SER A 218 -17.08 -29.75 -29.94
C SER A 218 -18.10 -28.85 -29.28
N ASP A 219 -19.18 -28.52 -30.00
CA ASP A 219 -20.34 -27.79 -29.47
C ASP A 219 -21.00 -28.51 -28.28
N ASN A 220 -20.69 -29.80 -28.09
CA ASN A 220 -21.06 -30.58 -26.93
C ASN A 220 -19.81 -31.29 -26.37
N MET A 221 -19.17 -30.70 -25.35
CA MET A 221 -17.96 -31.21 -24.67
C MET A 221 -18.20 -32.51 -23.85
N THR A 222 -19.41 -33.07 -23.87
CA THR A 222 -19.82 -34.21 -23.02
C THR A 222 -19.72 -35.58 -23.69
N ALA A 223 -19.35 -35.64 -24.97
CA ALA A 223 -19.19 -36.91 -25.69
C ALA A 223 -17.96 -36.87 -26.61
N ILE A 224 -17.29 -38.01 -26.78
CA ILE A 224 -16.30 -38.28 -27.83
C ILE A 224 -17.10 -38.42 -29.15
N PRO A 225 -17.05 -37.47 -30.09
CA PRO A 225 -17.86 -37.48 -31.30
C PRO A 225 -17.09 -38.05 -32.49
N ALA A 226 -17.84 -38.64 -33.42
CA ALA A 226 -17.36 -39.06 -34.72
C ALA A 226 -17.35 -37.86 -35.70
N GLY A 227 -16.19 -37.48 -36.24
CA GLY A 227 -16.07 -36.55 -37.38
C GLY A 227 -14.84 -35.60 -37.37
N ASP A 228 -14.40 -35.17 -38.56
CA ASP A 228 -13.15 -34.41 -38.80
C ASP A 228 -13.18 -32.90 -38.43
N TRP A 229 -14.35 -32.30 -38.20
CA TRP A 229 -14.53 -30.84 -38.10
C TRP A 229 -14.33 -30.24 -36.70
N ALA A 230 -13.91 -31.06 -35.73
CA ALA A 230 -13.86 -30.68 -34.33
C ALA A 230 -12.51 -30.13 -33.83
N TYR A 231 -11.45 -30.11 -34.65
CA TYR A 231 -10.15 -29.59 -34.21
C TYR A 231 -9.95 -28.12 -34.55
N ARG A 232 -9.59 -27.32 -33.54
CA ARG A 232 -9.11 -25.94 -33.69
C ARG A 232 -7.59 -25.92 -33.58
N VAL A 233 -6.96 -25.04 -34.36
CA VAL A 233 -5.50 -24.88 -34.41
C VAL A 233 -5.17 -23.41 -34.23
N ALA A 234 -4.19 -23.11 -33.38
CA ALA A 234 -3.63 -21.78 -33.16
C ALA A 234 -2.16 -21.78 -33.55
N GLU A 235 -1.77 -20.78 -34.33
CA GLU A 235 -0.40 -20.38 -34.56
C GLU A 235 -0.03 -19.29 -33.57
N CYS A 236 0.76 -19.62 -32.56
CA CYS A 236 1.26 -18.67 -31.57
C CYS A 236 2.67 -18.24 -31.94
N SER A 237 2.79 -17.03 -32.47
CA SER A 237 4.02 -16.46 -33.04
C SER A 237 4.66 -15.42 -32.10
N LEU A 238 5.99 -15.34 -32.15
CA LEU A 238 6.80 -14.42 -31.35
C LEU A 238 6.86 -13.04 -31.99
N TYR A 239 6.50 -12.02 -31.23
CA TYR A 239 6.56 -10.62 -31.64
C TYR A 239 7.34 -9.78 -30.64
N ASN A 240 7.90 -8.68 -31.11
CA ASN A 240 8.29 -7.58 -30.26
C ASN A 240 7.04 -6.81 -29.82
N ALA A 241 7.00 -6.29 -28.61
CA ALA A 241 5.88 -5.52 -28.11
C ALA A 241 6.34 -4.40 -27.17
N SER A 242 5.57 -3.30 -27.16
CA SER A 242 5.68 -2.26 -26.14
C SER A 242 4.76 -2.59 -24.99
N TYR A 243 5.29 -2.63 -23.77
CA TYR A 243 4.55 -2.86 -22.54
C TYR A 243 4.42 -1.56 -21.74
N ASP A 244 3.23 -1.32 -21.20
CA ASP A 244 2.98 -0.35 -20.13
C ASP A 244 2.51 -1.12 -18.89
N ALA A 245 3.43 -1.32 -17.95
CA ALA A 245 3.23 -2.14 -16.77
C ALA A 245 3.00 -1.26 -15.53
N ARG A 246 1.95 -1.58 -14.78
CA ARG A 246 1.57 -0.97 -13.51
C ARG A 246 1.71 -1.98 -12.39
N PHE A 247 2.49 -1.61 -11.39
CA PHE A 247 2.81 -2.40 -10.22
C PHE A 247 2.08 -1.82 -9.01
N GLU A 248 1.30 -2.65 -8.34
CA GLU A 248 0.67 -2.32 -7.06
C GLU A 248 1.17 -3.31 -6.02
N LEU A 249 2.07 -2.83 -5.14
CA LEU A 249 2.72 -3.62 -4.10
C LEU A 249 2.14 -3.21 -2.76
N ASN A 250 1.64 -4.18 -2.01
CA ASN A 250 1.08 -3.97 -0.68
C ASN A 250 2.07 -4.37 0.40
N SER A 251 2.00 -3.72 1.56
CA SER A 251 2.84 -4.00 2.73
C SER A 251 2.63 -5.41 3.32
N ASN A 252 1.60 -6.14 2.90
CA ASN A 252 1.32 -7.51 3.31
C ASN A 252 1.99 -8.56 2.40
N GLY A 253 2.80 -8.13 1.43
CA GLY A 253 3.45 -9.01 0.45
C GLY A 253 2.56 -9.41 -0.73
N GLN A 254 1.31 -8.94 -0.79
CA GLN A 254 0.49 -9.10 -1.99
C GLN A 254 0.95 -8.12 -3.08
N GLN A 255 0.97 -8.62 -4.31
CA GLN A 255 1.25 -7.80 -5.48
C GLN A 255 0.16 -7.98 -6.52
N VAL A 256 -0.14 -6.89 -7.22
CA VAL A 256 -0.94 -6.91 -8.43
C VAL A 256 -0.13 -6.22 -9.51
N VAL A 257 0.26 -6.99 -10.52
CA VAL A 257 1.00 -6.48 -11.68
C VAL A 257 0.08 -6.59 -12.88
N THR A 258 -0.21 -5.46 -13.50
CA THR A 258 -1.01 -5.38 -14.73
C THR A 258 -0.15 -4.79 -15.81
N ALA A 259 -0.25 -5.29 -17.04
CA ALA A 259 0.45 -4.68 -18.16
C ALA A 259 -0.45 -4.66 -19.40
N ASN A 260 -0.48 -3.51 -20.05
CA ASN A 260 -1.06 -3.39 -21.37
C ASN A 260 0.06 -3.54 -22.41
N ARG A 261 -0.18 -4.31 -23.47
CA ARG A 261 0.83 -4.55 -24.51
C ARG A 261 0.34 -4.12 -25.87
N GLN A 262 1.24 -3.57 -26.67
CA GLN A 262 1.01 -3.28 -28.09
C GLN A 262 1.99 -4.13 -28.91
N VAL A 263 1.44 -5.04 -29.71
CA VAL A 263 2.23 -5.92 -30.59
C VAL A 263 2.83 -5.09 -31.73
N LEU A 264 4.12 -5.30 -32.00
CA LEU A 264 4.91 -4.63 -33.04
C LEU A 264 5.31 -5.67 -34.11
N ASP A 265 6.60 -5.78 -34.41
CA ASP A 265 7.13 -6.64 -35.47
C ASP A 265 7.37 -8.08 -35.00
N GLY A 266 7.17 -9.03 -35.90
CA GLY A 266 7.46 -10.45 -35.66
C GLY A 266 8.97 -10.72 -35.58
N ILE A 267 9.37 -11.59 -34.65
CA ILE A 267 10.79 -11.93 -34.43
C ILE A 267 11.05 -13.32 -35.01
N GLU A 268 11.81 -13.38 -36.09
CA GLU A 268 12.24 -14.64 -36.68
C GLU A 268 13.31 -15.30 -35.81
N ALA A 269 13.19 -16.62 -35.63
CA ALA A 269 14.22 -17.40 -34.98
C ALA A 269 15.39 -17.69 -35.94
N VAL A 270 16.59 -17.34 -35.51
CA VAL A 270 17.82 -17.52 -36.27
C VAL A 270 18.91 -18.12 -35.39
N GLN A 271 19.73 -18.99 -35.97
CA GLN A 271 20.89 -19.54 -35.28
C GLN A 271 22.10 -18.60 -35.35
N TYR A 272 22.21 -17.82 -36.43
CA TYR A 272 23.33 -16.94 -36.70
C TYR A 272 22.85 -15.52 -36.99
N LEU A 273 23.52 -14.54 -36.39
CA LEU A 273 23.38 -13.13 -36.74
C LEU A 273 24.72 -12.57 -37.24
N PRO A 274 24.72 -11.77 -38.31
CA PRO A 274 25.95 -11.13 -38.78
C PRO A 274 26.47 -10.13 -37.73
N THR A 275 27.78 -9.90 -37.69
CA THR A 275 28.40 -8.93 -36.75
C THR A 275 28.11 -7.46 -37.05
N ASN A 276 27.31 -7.17 -38.08
CA ASN A 276 26.73 -5.84 -38.27
C ASN A 276 25.77 -5.47 -37.11
N PHE A 277 25.18 -6.47 -36.45
CA PHE A 277 24.44 -6.24 -35.21
C PHE A 277 25.43 -5.98 -34.08
N THR A 278 25.14 -4.93 -33.28
CA THR A 278 25.86 -4.71 -32.02
C THR A 278 25.60 -5.88 -31.07
N VAL A 279 26.48 -6.07 -30.08
CA VAL A 279 26.30 -7.10 -29.03
C VAL A 279 24.92 -6.97 -28.38
N ASP A 280 24.49 -5.74 -28.09
CA ASP A 280 23.20 -5.48 -27.45
C ASP A 280 22.00 -5.86 -28.33
N GLN A 281 22.06 -5.55 -29.63
CA GLN A 281 20.98 -5.90 -30.57
C GLN A 281 20.90 -7.42 -30.80
N ALA A 282 22.06 -8.08 -30.89
CA ALA A 282 22.12 -9.53 -30.97
C ALA A 282 21.58 -10.18 -29.68
N ALA A 283 21.94 -9.63 -28.52
CA ALA A 283 21.47 -10.08 -27.21
C ALA A 283 19.96 -9.96 -27.09
N GLU A 284 19.40 -8.80 -27.43
CA GLU A 284 17.96 -8.56 -27.37
C GLU A 284 17.17 -9.56 -28.23
N ARG A 285 17.64 -9.80 -29.47
CA ARG A 285 17.00 -10.76 -30.37
C ARG A 285 17.12 -12.20 -29.88
N PHE A 286 18.31 -12.61 -29.43
CA PHE A 286 18.55 -13.96 -28.92
C PHE A 286 17.87 -14.21 -27.57
N ASN A 287 17.71 -13.19 -26.73
CA ASN A 287 16.93 -13.27 -25.49
C ASN A 287 15.45 -13.47 -25.80
N ALA A 288 14.88 -12.72 -26.77
CA ALA A 288 13.51 -12.95 -27.23
C ALA A 288 13.31 -14.39 -27.77
N GLN A 289 14.29 -14.91 -28.52
CA GLN A 289 14.29 -16.30 -28.97
C GLN A 289 14.37 -17.29 -27.81
N ALA A 290 15.16 -17.01 -26.76
CA ALA A 290 15.22 -17.83 -25.55
C ALA A 290 13.90 -17.86 -24.78
N PHE A 291 13.16 -16.75 -24.73
CA PHE A 291 11.80 -16.73 -24.19
C PHE A 291 10.89 -17.69 -24.95
N MET A 292 10.87 -17.59 -26.28
CA MET A 292 10.06 -18.47 -27.12
C MET A 292 10.52 -19.93 -27.02
N GLN A 293 11.81 -20.16 -26.82
CA GLN A 293 12.38 -21.49 -26.66
C GLN A 293 11.93 -22.13 -25.35
N ALA A 294 12.02 -21.39 -24.23
CA ALA A 294 11.56 -21.85 -22.93
C ALA A 294 10.05 -22.04 -22.89
N PHE A 295 9.29 -21.16 -23.53
CA PHE A 295 7.85 -21.33 -23.70
C PHE A 295 7.54 -22.59 -24.52
N GLY A 296 8.16 -22.76 -25.68
CA GLY A 296 8.01 -23.94 -26.53
C GLY A 296 8.36 -25.24 -25.81
N TYR A 297 9.40 -25.26 -24.96
CA TYR A 297 9.77 -26.41 -24.12
C TYR A 297 8.61 -26.86 -23.22
N TYR A 298 7.99 -25.92 -22.50
CA TYR A 298 6.94 -26.27 -21.54
C TYR A 298 5.54 -26.34 -22.14
N ALA A 299 5.29 -25.61 -23.22
CA ALA A 299 4.02 -25.57 -23.95
C ALA A 299 3.88 -26.74 -24.95
N SER A 300 4.98 -27.43 -25.27
CA SER A 300 4.95 -28.65 -26.09
C SER A 300 4.51 -29.86 -25.27
N GLY A 301 3.89 -30.81 -25.95
CA GLY A 301 3.45 -32.09 -25.40
C GLY A 301 2.05 -32.43 -25.87
N THR A 302 1.52 -33.55 -25.39
CA THR A 302 0.25 -34.09 -25.85
C THR A 302 -0.66 -34.48 -24.71
N THR A 303 -1.93 -34.64 -25.05
CA THR A 303 -2.96 -35.20 -24.19
C THR A 303 -3.75 -36.20 -25.02
N THR A 304 -3.63 -37.47 -24.69
CA THR A 304 -4.31 -38.56 -25.40
C THR A 304 -5.46 -39.12 -24.57
N ILE A 305 -6.49 -39.56 -25.28
CA ILE A 305 -7.64 -40.28 -24.74
C ILE A 305 -7.73 -41.60 -25.50
N GLU A 306 -7.67 -42.71 -24.77
CA GLU A 306 -7.95 -44.03 -25.31
C GLU A 306 -9.48 -44.17 -25.47
N ILE A 307 -9.94 -44.55 -26.66
CA ILE A 307 -11.39 -44.55 -26.98
C ILE A 307 -12.14 -45.62 -26.16
N ASP A 308 -11.45 -46.69 -25.77
CA ASP A 308 -12.02 -47.82 -25.01
C ASP A 308 -11.57 -47.88 -23.54
N GLY A 309 -10.75 -46.94 -23.09
CA GLY A 309 -10.18 -46.89 -21.74
C GLY A 309 -10.11 -45.46 -21.21
N ASN A 310 -10.58 -45.22 -19.99
CA ASN A 310 -10.46 -43.91 -19.34
C ASN A 310 -9.01 -43.62 -18.88
N ASN A 311 -8.00 -44.11 -19.60
CA ASN A 311 -6.60 -43.92 -19.28
C ASN A 311 -6.09 -42.66 -19.98
N PHE A 312 -5.71 -41.69 -19.15
CA PHE A 312 -5.20 -40.40 -19.56
C PHE A 312 -3.70 -40.34 -19.32
N THR A 313 -2.93 -39.91 -20.32
CA THR A 313 -1.49 -39.67 -20.16
C THR A 313 -1.16 -38.20 -20.39
N PRO A 314 -0.93 -37.41 -19.31
CA PRO A 314 -0.52 -36.02 -19.44
C PRO A 314 0.92 -35.95 -19.94
N GLY A 315 1.14 -35.31 -21.09
CA GLY A 315 2.45 -35.20 -21.73
C GLY A 315 3.10 -33.82 -21.68
N SER A 316 2.52 -32.82 -20.97
CA SER A 316 3.06 -31.46 -20.98
C SER A 316 3.07 -30.77 -19.61
N SER A 317 4.09 -29.94 -19.39
CA SER A 317 4.22 -29.14 -18.18
C SER A 317 3.24 -27.96 -18.15
N VAL A 318 2.75 -27.48 -19.30
CA VAL A 318 1.80 -26.34 -19.33
C VAL A 318 0.49 -26.64 -18.59
N GLN A 319 0.14 -27.91 -18.44
CA GLN A 319 -1.06 -28.36 -17.72
C GLN A 319 -1.03 -28.09 -16.22
N VAL A 320 0.14 -27.83 -15.63
CA VAL A 320 0.22 -27.44 -14.20
C VAL A 320 -0.30 -26.02 -13.97
N ASN A 321 -0.45 -25.23 -15.03
CA ASN A 321 -1.12 -23.93 -14.95
C ASN A 321 -2.62 -24.15 -14.69
N PRO A 322 -3.25 -23.43 -13.75
CA PRO A 322 -4.64 -23.69 -13.38
C PRO A 322 -5.64 -23.45 -14.52
N VAL A 323 -5.43 -22.44 -15.37
CA VAL A 323 -6.35 -22.10 -16.48
C VAL A 323 -6.11 -23.04 -17.67
N LEU A 324 -4.85 -23.15 -18.11
CA LEU A 324 -4.51 -23.99 -19.27
C LEU A 324 -4.68 -25.47 -18.94
N GLY A 325 -4.33 -25.89 -17.72
CA GLY A 325 -4.59 -27.22 -17.18
C GLY A 325 -6.07 -27.56 -17.18
N ALA A 326 -6.93 -26.64 -16.71
CA ALA A 326 -8.38 -26.83 -16.79
C ALA A 326 -8.89 -26.91 -18.23
N ALA A 327 -8.35 -26.14 -19.18
CA ALA A 327 -8.76 -26.24 -20.59
C ALA A 327 -8.31 -27.55 -21.26
N ILE A 328 -7.04 -27.92 -21.08
CA ILE A 328 -6.40 -29.11 -21.67
C ILE A 328 -6.91 -30.40 -21.02
N SER A 329 -7.26 -30.34 -19.73
CA SER A 329 -7.83 -31.47 -18.98
C SER A 329 -9.36 -31.37 -18.87
N GLY A 330 -9.98 -30.40 -19.57
CA GLY A 330 -11.35 -29.88 -19.37
C GLY A 330 -12.51 -30.82 -19.66
N THR A 331 -12.24 -32.09 -19.89
CA THR A 331 -13.23 -33.16 -20.00
C THR A 331 -13.09 -34.20 -18.88
N MET A 332 -12.03 -34.15 -18.07
CA MET A 332 -11.68 -35.21 -17.12
C MET A 332 -12.59 -35.27 -15.87
N TYR A 333 -13.25 -34.17 -15.50
CA TYR A 333 -14.07 -34.13 -14.27
C TYR A 333 -15.57 -34.01 -14.48
N SER A 334 -16.07 -33.94 -15.72
CA SER A 334 -17.50 -33.76 -15.98
C SER A 334 -18.12 -32.65 -15.11
N ASP A 335 -17.36 -31.58 -14.82
CA ASP A 335 -17.90 -30.41 -14.14
C ASP A 335 -18.36 -29.42 -15.21
N PRO A 336 -19.68 -29.38 -15.50
CA PRO A 336 -20.22 -28.49 -16.52
C PRO A 336 -20.02 -27.00 -16.18
N THR A 337 -19.50 -26.66 -14.99
CA THR A 337 -19.22 -25.27 -14.59
C THR A 337 -17.88 -24.74 -15.12
N TYR A 338 -16.97 -25.60 -15.62
CA TYR A 338 -15.68 -25.18 -16.19
C TYR A 338 -15.63 -25.41 -17.70
N SER A 339 -16.23 -24.51 -18.48
CA SER A 339 -16.01 -24.44 -19.94
C SER A 339 -15.02 -23.32 -20.24
N THR A 340 -13.81 -23.65 -20.71
CA THR A 340 -12.90 -22.65 -21.30
C THR A 340 -13.13 -22.63 -22.81
N THR A 341 -13.43 -21.47 -23.37
CA THR A 341 -13.56 -21.29 -24.82
C THR A 341 -12.19 -21.33 -25.50
N TRP A 342 -12.17 -21.58 -26.82
CA TRP A 342 -10.93 -21.54 -27.61
C TRP A 342 -10.22 -20.18 -27.53
N ASP A 343 -10.99 -19.09 -27.55
CA ASP A 343 -10.47 -17.73 -27.45
C ASP A 343 -9.86 -17.45 -26.06
N GLU A 344 -10.50 -17.94 -25.00
CA GLU A 344 -9.94 -17.84 -23.64
C GLU A 344 -8.66 -18.68 -23.48
N PHE A 345 -8.58 -19.85 -24.13
CA PHE A 345 -7.38 -20.68 -24.13
C PHE A 345 -6.20 -19.97 -24.82
N THR A 346 -6.43 -19.42 -26.02
CA THR A 346 -5.38 -18.69 -26.76
C THR A 346 -4.98 -17.40 -26.04
N ALA A 347 -5.93 -16.65 -25.48
CA ALA A 347 -5.64 -15.49 -24.64
C ALA A 347 -4.85 -15.85 -23.37
N ALA A 348 -5.13 -17.01 -22.76
CA ALA A 348 -4.38 -17.50 -21.61
C ALA A 348 -2.93 -17.88 -21.96
N LEU A 349 -2.67 -18.43 -23.16
CA LEU A 349 -1.30 -18.66 -23.65
C LEU A 349 -0.54 -17.34 -23.82
N GLU A 350 -1.18 -16.33 -24.41
CA GLU A 350 -0.58 -14.99 -24.56
C GLU A 350 -0.33 -14.32 -23.19
N SER A 351 -1.28 -14.42 -22.27
CA SER A 351 -1.15 -13.89 -20.90
C SER A 351 -0.06 -14.60 -20.12
N LEU A 352 0.09 -15.92 -20.30
CA LEU A 352 1.16 -16.69 -19.69
C LEU A 352 2.52 -16.20 -20.20
N PHE A 353 2.68 -16.01 -21.51
CA PHE A 353 3.91 -15.48 -22.09
C PHE A 353 4.21 -14.05 -21.61
N GLN A 354 3.20 -13.18 -21.55
CA GLN A 354 3.33 -11.83 -20.98
C GLN A 354 3.80 -11.89 -19.51
N ASN A 355 3.21 -12.78 -18.71
CA ASN A 355 3.61 -12.94 -17.32
C ASN A 355 5.03 -13.50 -17.20
N PHE A 356 5.46 -14.37 -18.11
CA PHE A 356 6.83 -14.85 -18.19
C PHE A 356 7.80 -13.69 -18.49
N THR A 357 7.51 -12.84 -19.49
CA THR A 357 8.30 -11.65 -19.81
C THR A 357 8.46 -10.71 -18.60
N LEU A 358 7.35 -10.40 -17.91
CA LEU A 358 7.37 -9.56 -16.70
C LEU A 358 8.13 -10.21 -15.54
N SER A 359 7.92 -11.51 -15.32
CA SER A 359 8.57 -12.29 -14.25
C SER A 359 10.09 -12.40 -14.45
N TYR A 360 10.53 -12.54 -15.69
CA TYR A 360 11.96 -12.55 -16.00
C TYR A 360 12.58 -11.19 -15.78
N ARG A 361 11.88 -10.11 -16.14
CA ARG A 361 12.40 -8.75 -16.03
C ARG A 361 12.43 -8.23 -14.59
N TYR A 362 11.41 -8.53 -13.79
CA TYR A 362 11.24 -7.92 -12.45
C TYR A 362 11.28 -8.95 -11.30
N GLY A 363 11.27 -10.25 -11.58
CA GLY A 363 11.32 -11.30 -10.56
C GLY A 363 12.71 -11.50 -9.96
N ASN A 364 12.76 -11.94 -8.69
CA ASN A 364 13.90 -11.89 -7.74
C ASN A 364 15.24 -12.59 -8.14
N MET A 365 15.88 -12.18 -9.22
CA MET A 365 17.14 -12.75 -9.72
C MET A 365 17.95 -11.66 -10.46
N GLU A 366 19.13 -11.28 -9.93
CA GLU A 366 20.15 -10.34 -10.48
C GLU A 366 19.64 -9.09 -11.22
N PHE A 367 19.89 -7.90 -10.65
CA PHE A 367 19.23 -6.67 -11.09
C PHE A 367 20.18 -5.49 -11.36
N SER A 368 19.85 -4.77 -12.43
CA SER A 368 20.13 -3.34 -12.56
C SER A 368 19.00 -2.53 -11.90
N HIS A 369 19.21 -1.23 -11.69
CA HIS A 369 18.18 -0.37 -11.11
C HIS A 369 17.73 0.69 -12.12
N VAL A 370 16.42 0.98 -12.15
CA VAL A 370 15.88 2.13 -12.87
C VAL A 370 15.15 3.05 -11.92
N THR A 371 15.32 4.35 -12.16
CA THR A 371 14.62 5.39 -11.39
C THR A 371 13.25 5.61 -11.97
N THR A 372 12.20 5.46 -11.17
CA THR A 372 10.83 5.76 -11.57
C THR A 372 10.11 6.57 -10.50
N GLN A 373 9.09 7.34 -10.91
CA GLN A 373 8.22 8.03 -9.98
C GLN A 373 7.22 7.01 -9.41
N ALA A 374 7.27 6.84 -8.09
CA ALA A 374 6.40 5.93 -7.38
C ALA A 374 5.50 6.71 -6.41
N THR A 375 4.25 6.29 -6.31
CA THR A 375 3.29 6.82 -5.33
C THR A 375 3.28 5.92 -4.12
N LEU A 376 3.74 6.47 -3.00
CA LEU A 376 3.82 5.83 -1.70
C LEU A 376 2.56 6.14 -0.89
N ARG A 377 1.94 5.09 -0.33
CA ARG A 377 0.79 5.19 0.56
C ARG A 377 1.18 4.74 1.96
N GLN A 378 1.24 5.68 2.89
CA GLN A 378 1.60 5.39 4.28
C GLN A 378 0.53 5.90 5.24
N ALA A 379 0.21 5.07 6.25
CA ALA A 379 -0.62 5.49 7.36
C ALA A 379 0.25 6.23 8.39
N LEU A 380 0.08 7.55 8.51
CA LEU A 380 0.82 8.40 9.43
C LEU A 380 -0.11 8.93 10.53
N ASN A 381 0.38 8.90 11.77
CA ASN A 381 -0.31 9.48 12.91
C ASN A 381 -0.31 11.00 12.79
N THR A 382 -1.46 11.58 12.45
CA THR A 382 -1.63 13.01 12.28
C THR A 382 -2.43 13.58 13.46
N PHE A 383 -1.94 14.68 14.03
CA PHE A 383 -2.66 15.40 15.08
C PHE A 383 -3.82 16.17 14.45
N THR A 384 -5.04 15.79 14.82
CA THR A 384 -6.27 16.42 14.33
C THR A 384 -6.90 17.24 15.45
N TYR A 385 -7.14 18.52 15.16
CA TYR A 385 -7.76 19.45 16.08
C TYR A 385 -9.29 19.38 15.99
N ALA A 386 -9.98 19.27 17.13
CA ALA A 386 -11.44 19.15 17.20
C ALA A 386 -12.09 20.46 17.67
N PRO A 387 -12.43 21.41 16.77
CA PRO A 387 -12.92 22.74 17.16
C PRO A 387 -14.27 22.72 17.88
N ARG A 388 -15.13 21.75 17.58
CA ARG A 388 -16.49 21.65 18.16
C ARG A 388 -16.47 21.44 19.67
N ALA A 389 -15.56 20.60 20.17
CA ALA A 389 -15.45 20.33 21.60
C ALA A 389 -15.07 21.60 22.37
N LEU A 390 -14.19 22.43 21.78
CA LEU A 390 -13.80 23.72 22.35
C LEU A 390 -14.99 24.69 22.39
N PHE A 391 -15.69 24.89 21.28
CA PHE A 391 -16.84 25.81 21.26
C PHE A 391 -17.93 25.41 22.26
N ILE A 392 -18.19 24.10 22.42
CA ILE A 392 -19.19 23.62 23.38
C ILE A 392 -18.74 23.88 24.82
N SER A 393 -17.50 23.50 25.19
CA SER A 393 -17.02 23.65 26.57
C SER A 393 -16.94 25.12 26.99
N TYR A 394 -16.40 25.98 26.13
CA TYR A 394 -16.30 27.41 26.40
C TYR A 394 -17.66 28.11 26.32
N GLY A 395 -18.52 27.71 25.38
CA GLY A 395 -19.86 28.27 25.26
C GLY A 395 -20.70 28.04 26.53
N ILE A 396 -20.65 26.84 27.09
CA ILE A 396 -21.34 26.52 28.36
C ILE A 396 -20.76 27.34 29.51
N ALA A 397 -19.44 27.42 29.62
CA ALA A 397 -18.78 28.18 30.68
C ALA A 397 -19.13 29.67 30.64
N VAL A 398 -19.11 30.29 29.45
CA VAL A 398 -19.47 31.71 29.27
C VAL A 398 -20.94 31.94 29.59
N LEU A 399 -21.84 31.03 29.18
CA LEU A 399 -23.26 31.14 29.48
C LEU A 399 -23.53 31.08 30.98
N LEU A 400 -22.95 30.10 31.69
CA LEU A 400 -23.10 29.98 33.14
C LEU A 400 -22.49 31.19 33.87
N ALA A 401 -21.33 31.67 33.43
CA ALA A 401 -20.72 32.88 33.99
C ALA A 401 -21.60 34.13 33.78
N ALA A 402 -22.19 34.29 32.60
CA ALA A 402 -23.12 35.38 32.32
C ALA A 402 -24.37 35.31 33.21
N LEU A 403 -24.92 34.12 33.46
CA LEU A 403 -26.03 33.93 34.39
C LEU A 403 -25.63 34.33 35.82
N CYS A 404 -24.49 33.87 36.32
CA CYS A 404 -23.99 34.26 37.64
C CYS A 404 -23.80 35.77 37.78
N LEU A 405 -23.20 36.43 36.77
CA LEU A 405 -23.03 37.88 36.75
C LEU A 405 -24.37 38.61 36.72
N SER A 406 -25.34 38.12 35.95
CA SER A 406 -26.68 38.72 35.91
C SER A 406 -27.39 38.63 37.26
N LEU A 407 -27.30 37.50 37.96
CA LEU A 407 -27.84 37.32 39.31
C LEU A 407 -27.13 38.24 40.31
N GLY A 408 -25.80 38.35 40.22
CA GLY A 408 -25.01 39.27 41.05
C GLY A 408 -25.43 40.73 40.84
N LEU A 409 -25.61 41.16 39.59
CA LEU A 409 -26.08 42.51 39.26
C LEU A 409 -27.48 42.77 39.81
N VAL A 410 -28.41 41.83 39.66
CA VAL A 410 -29.77 41.96 40.22
C VAL A 410 -29.73 42.09 41.75
N ALA A 411 -28.89 41.31 42.42
CA ALA A 411 -28.69 41.41 43.87
C ALA A 411 -28.08 42.77 44.28
N MET A 412 -27.12 43.29 43.52
CA MET A 412 -26.54 44.62 43.77
C MET A 412 -27.56 45.75 43.62
N PHE A 413 -28.41 45.70 42.58
CA PHE A 413 -29.48 46.69 42.39
C PHE A 413 -30.52 46.65 43.51
N GLY A 414 -30.81 45.46 44.07
CA GLY A 414 -31.73 45.31 45.19
C GLY A 414 -31.17 45.82 46.51
N ASN A 415 -29.91 45.51 46.81
CA ASN A 415 -29.31 45.78 48.12
C ASN A 415 -28.77 47.21 48.28
N ARG A 416 -28.59 47.99 47.19
CA ARG A 416 -28.09 49.39 47.14
C ARG A 416 -26.72 49.64 47.79
N VAL A 417 -26.16 48.64 48.47
CA VAL A 417 -24.93 48.67 49.25
C VAL A 417 -24.12 47.43 48.91
N SER A 418 -22.79 47.59 48.82
CA SER A 418 -21.85 46.48 48.57
C SER A 418 -21.10 46.16 49.85
N TYR A 419 -20.91 44.87 50.10
CA TYR A 419 -20.12 44.36 51.22
C TYR A 419 -19.00 43.47 50.68
N THR A 420 -17.79 43.71 51.12
CA THR A 420 -16.63 42.84 50.87
C THR A 420 -16.36 41.94 52.08
N ASN A 421 -15.74 40.78 51.85
CA ASN A 421 -15.26 39.90 52.92
C ASN A 421 -13.90 40.35 53.49
N ASN A 422 -13.62 41.65 53.41
CA ASN A 422 -12.36 42.24 53.85
C ASN A 422 -12.31 42.34 55.37
N PHE A 423 -11.09 42.34 55.90
CA PHE A 423 -10.83 42.41 57.33
C PHE A 423 -11.48 43.66 57.95
N SER A 424 -11.43 44.80 57.28
CA SER A 424 -12.06 46.05 57.72
C SER A 424 -13.59 46.00 57.75
N THR A 425 -14.24 45.26 56.85
CA THR A 425 -15.70 45.09 56.86
C THR A 425 -16.14 44.25 58.06
N ILE A 426 -15.43 43.15 58.34
CA ILE A 426 -15.68 42.33 59.53
C ILE A 426 -15.48 43.18 60.79
N LEU A 427 -14.37 43.91 60.88
CA LEU A 427 -14.02 44.72 62.03
C LEU A 427 -15.02 45.85 62.31
N ARG A 428 -15.52 46.52 61.26
CA ARG A 428 -16.55 47.59 61.37
C ARG A 428 -17.90 47.04 61.86
N VAL A 429 -18.27 45.83 61.45
CA VAL A 429 -19.53 45.19 61.84
C VAL A 429 -19.47 44.58 63.26
N THR A 430 -18.30 44.15 63.73
CA THR A 430 -18.15 43.53 65.06
C THR A 430 -18.24 44.49 66.25
N ARG A 431 -18.23 45.81 66.01
CA ARG A 431 -18.41 46.87 67.04
C ARG A 431 -17.55 46.72 68.30
N ASP A 432 -16.26 46.48 68.12
CA ASP A 432 -15.30 46.46 69.23
C ASP A 432 -15.16 47.86 69.86
N SER A 433 -15.09 47.94 71.20
CA SER A 433 -15.07 49.20 71.93
C SER A 433 -13.81 50.03 71.67
N ALA A 434 -12.66 49.39 71.35
CA ALA A 434 -11.42 50.08 71.02
C ALA A 434 -11.47 50.71 69.62
N PHE A 435 -12.26 50.14 68.70
CA PHE A 435 -12.41 50.61 67.32
C PHE A 435 -13.61 51.54 67.13
N SER A 436 -14.61 51.47 68.00
CA SER A 436 -15.77 52.37 68.01
C SER A 436 -15.36 53.84 68.18
N ALA A 437 -14.21 54.10 68.81
CA ALA A 437 -13.65 55.45 68.95
C ALA A 437 -13.02 56.02 67.66
N LEU A 438 -12.89 55.21 66.60
CA LEU A 438 -12.36 55.62 65.29
C LEU A 438 -13.46 55.77 64.22
N ILE A 439 -14.71 55.52 64.59
CA ILE A 439 -15.88 55.64 63.73
C ILE A 439 -16.52 56.99 64.04
N GLU A 440 -16.45 57.94 63.10
CA GLU A 440 -16.95 59.30 63.29
C GLU A 440 -18.47 59.39 63.04
N ASP A 441 -19.01 58.62 62.08
CA ASP A 441 -20.42 58.60 61.69
C ASP A 441 -21.04 57.18 61.74
N ASP A 442 -22.35 57.09 62.02
CA ASP A 442 -23.11 55.81 62.04
C ASP A 442 -23.08 55.08 60.68
N GLU A 443 -22.84 55.80 59.58
CA GLU A 443 -22.69 55.23 58.23
C GLU A 443 -21.40 54.41 58.10
N ASP A 444 -20.34 54.73 58.84
CA ASP A 444 -19.06 54.01 58.80
C ASP A 444 -19.11 52.68 59.59
N ALA A 445 -20.14 52.51 60.44
CA ALA A 445 -20.34 51.31 61.26
C ALA A 445 -21.11 50.18 60.55
N ASN A 446 -21.69 50.45 59.37
CA ASN A 446 -22.51 49.45 58.65
C ASN A 446 -21.66 48.41 57.87
N GLY A 447 -20.34 48.62 57.76
CA GLY A 447 -19.42 47.74 57.03
C GLY A 447 -19.53 47.81 55.50
N ALA A 448 -20.26 48.78 54.96
CA ALA A 448 -20.38 48.99 53.52
C ALA A 448 -19.07 49.46 52.90
N ASP A 449 -18.89 49.17 51.61
CA ASP A 449 -17.85 49.78 50.79
C ASP A 449 -18.30 51.13 50.19
N PRO A 450 -17.40 52.11 50.04
CA PRO A 450 -15.94 52.02 50.24
C PRO A 450 -15.49 52.21 51.70
N LEU A 451 -14.34 51.62 52.06
CA LEU A 451 -13.67 51.85 53.34
C LEU A 451 -13.30 53.35 53.52
N PRO A 452 -13.72 54.00 54.63
CA PRO A 452 -13.35 55.38 54.91
C PRO A 452 -11.84 55.55 55.07
N LYS A 453 -11.29 56.63 54.51
CA LYS A 453 -9.83 56.89 54.49
C LYS A 453 -9.23 56.99 55.90
N HIS A 454 -9.98 57.57 56.84
CA HIS A 454 -9.52 57.74 58.22
C HIS A 454 -9.37 56.40 58.95
N VAL A 455 -10.23 55.41 58.68
CA VAL A 455 -10.12 54.03 59.21
C VAL A 455 -9.01 53.25 58.49
N ALA A 456 -8.86 53.45 57.18
CA ALA A 456 -7.92 52.70 56.34
C ALA A 456 -6.44 52.87 56.76
N ASP A 457 -6.07 54.05 57.26
CA ASP A 457 -4.69 54.41 57.60
C ASP A 457 -4.27 54.07 59.04
N VAL A 458 -5.21 53.56 59.85
CA VAL A 458 -4.99 53.18 61.25
C VAL A 458 -4.02 52.01 61.35
N MET A 459 -3.07 52.11 62.28
CA MET A 459 -2.10 51.06 62.56
C MET A 459 -2.64 50.12 63.64
N VAL A 460 -2.78 48.84 63.30
CA VAL A 460 -3.20 47.79 64.24
C VAL A 460 -2.05 46.84 64.52
N THR A 461 -1.95 46.35 65.76
CA THR A 461 -1.01 45.30 66.16
C THR A 461 -1.74 44.19 66.89
N PHE A 462 -1.27 42.97 66.74
CA PHE A 462 -1.75 41.85 67.54
C PHE A 462 -0.88 41.78 68.79
N VAL A 463 -1.51 41.76 69.96
CA VAL A 463 -0.81 41.61 71.24
C VAL A 463 -1.12 40.23 71.79
N ASP A 464 -0.07 39.44 72.01
CA ASP A 464 -0.18 38.12 72.64
C ASP A 464 -0.29 38.26 74.16
N GLN A 465 -0.91 37.28 74.81
CA GLN A 465 -1.28 37.32 76.24
C GLN A 465 -0.07 37.35 77.19
N GLY A 466 1.16 37.24 76.67
CA GLY A 466 2.40 37.14 77.45
C GLY A 466 3.21 38.43 77.63
N ASP A 467 2.93 39.51 76.91
CA ASP A 467 3.87 40.65 76.79
C ASP A 467 3.62 41.84 77.74
N ASN A 468 2.66 41.77 78.68
CA ASN A 468 2.42 42.82 79.67
C ASN A 468 2.21 42.28 81.09
N VAL A 469 3.30 42.02 81.81
CA VAL A 469 3.29 41.88 83.27
C VAL A 469 3.26 43.30 83.86
N GLY A 470 2.06 43.88 84.04
CA GLY A 470 1.96 45.16 84.75
C GLY A 470 0.75 46.04 84.47
N SER A 471 -0.44 45.52 84.20
CA SER A 471 -1.72 46.22 84.46
C SER A 471 -2.86 45.23 84.25
N GLY A 472 -3.76 45.13 85.22
CA GLY A 472 -4.88 44.19 85.22
C GLY A 472 -5.96 44.55 84.19
N ASP A 473 -5.69 44.24 82.92
CA ASP A 473 -6.65 43.78 81.90
C ASP A 473 -5.88 43.56 80.58
N SER A 474 -5.45 42.33 80.31
CA SER A 474 -4.71 42.00 79.08
C SER A 474 -5.25 40.72 78.46
N ALA A 475 -6.44 40.80 77.86
CA ALA A 475 -6.87 39.79 76.90
C ALA A 475 -6.00 39.89 75.63
N ALA A 476 -5.60 38.75 75.08
CA ALA A 476 -4.97 38.69 73.76
C ALA A 476 -5.94 39.27 72.72
N GLY A 477 -5.44 40.13 71.84
CA GLY A 477 -6.33 40.83 70.93
C GLY A 477 -5.63 41.87 70.06
N MET A 478 -6.39 42.40 69.11
CA MET A 478 -5.92 43.43 68.22
C MET A 478 -6.04 44.80 68.88
N ARG A 479 -4.94 45.56 68.95
CA ARG A 479 -4.91 46.91 69.51
C ARG A 479 -4.59 47.93 68.44
N VAL A 480 -5.25 49.08 68.54
CA VAL A 480 -4.95 50.27 67.75
C VAL A 480 -3.71 50.95 68.32
N LEU A 481 -2.72 51.19 67.49
CA LEU A 481 -1.57 52.03 67.79
C LEU A 481 -1.97 53.48 67.48
N ARG A 482 -2.16 54.30 68.52
CA ARG A 482 -2.39 55.73 68.40
C ARG A 482 -1.13 56.49 68.04
#